data_AF-A0A1T4RWV3-F1
#
_entry.id   AF-A0A1T4RWV3-F1
#
_cell.length_a   1.000
_cell.length_b   1.000
_cell.length_c   1.000
_cell.angle_alpha   90.00
_cell.angle_beta   90.00
_cell.angle_gamma   90.00
#
_symmetry.space_group_name_H-M   'P 1'
#
loop_
_entity.id
_entity.type
_entity.pdbx_description
1 polymer ?
#
loop_
_entity_poly.entity_id
_entity_poly.type
_entity_poly.pdbx_seq_one_letter_code
_entity_poly.pdbx_strand_id
1 'polypeptide(L)'
;MTPMRRQQSWMVVSAVSVLLGVTGCVKDEGPNPSEEERASTAASPSAGATPGAGGAPQAVEGDPDTPMPVPGSSPEAPADLVDAIEQAALTRVTTRFEATATLNGIPRARASGGYAFHEKDRVDFTADLEMSSREGDDYSARSVAVGEDFYLRPPSTEGMPEGTSWVLRSREDFEDPPEPRALYAETIRAISGIRDWSMIAAASDLVPAGARTVDGVRGSGHHATFDVLDGMANVSGKGGAWRVLQDLHAQGVEEISFTVWVDDEYLPLAVLVHMDTEEGPGHVDLTFTDWGTTIEFPLPPRAEVWQRS
;
A
#
# COMPACT_ATOMS: atom_id res chain seq x y z
N MET A 1 41.58 3.29 -18.57
CA MET A 1 40.41 2.42 -18.43
C MET A 1 39.97 2.48 -16.98
N THR A 2 38.99 3.34 -16.70
CA THR A 2 38.45 3.57 -15.36
C THR A 2 37.24 2.65 -15.20
N PRO A 3 37.12 1.85 -14.14
CA PRO A 3 35.96 0.99 -13.98
C PRO A 3 34.73 1.86 -13.69
N MET A 4 33.72 1.73 -14.55
CA MET A 4 32.36 2.20 -14.27
C MET A 4 31.88 1.54 -12.98
N ARG A 5 31.70 2.34 -11.92
CA ARG A 5 30.89 1.94 -10.77
C ARG A 5 29.46 1.77 -11.26
N ARG A 6 28.94 0.54 -11.22
CA ARG A 6 27.49 0.31 -11.23
C ARG A 6 26.93 0.94 -9.96
N GLN A 7 26.23 2.05 -10.13
CA GLN A 7 25.38 2.63 -9.10
C GLN A 7 24.18 1.68 -8.97
N GLN A 8 24.23 0.76 -8.02
CA GLN A 8 23.03 0.00 -7.62
C GLN A 8 22.15 1.00 -6.88
N SER A 9 21.00 1.34 -7.45
CA SER A 9 19.92 2.01 -6.73
C SER A 9 19.36 1.01 -5.73
N TRP A 10 19.53 1.31 -4.45
CA TRP A 10 18.87 0.64 -3.33
C TRP A 10 17.80 1.62 -2.86
N MET A 11 16.52 1.30 -3.02
CA MET A 11 15.41 2.08 -2.45
C MET A 11 14.40 1.18 -1.72
N VAL A 12 13.72 1.80 -0.76
CA VAL A 12 13.42 1.29 0.58
C VAL A 12 11.93 0.98 0.78
N VAL A 13 11.63 -0.33 0.89
CA VAL A 13 10.31 -0.98 1.06
C VAL A 13 9.45 -0.33 2.15
N SER A 14 8.19 0.05 1.89
CA SER A 14 7.20 0.40 2.94
C SER A 14 5.77 0.61 2.45
N ALA A 15 4.84 -0.34 2.64
CA ALA A 15 3.38 -0.06 2.49
C ALA A 15 2.48 -0.74 3.54
N VAL A 16 2.98 -1.71 4.30
CA VAL A 16 2.13 -2.77 4.86
C VAL A 16 2.06 -2.75 6.40
N SER A 17 3.14 -2.39 7.12
CA SER A 17 3.17 -2.45 8.59
C SER A 17 2.31 -1.41 9.32
N VAL A 18 1.72 -0.46 8.58
CA VAL A 18 1.12 0.78 9.11
C VAL A 18 -0.17 0.55 9.89
N LEU A 19 -0.88 -0.54 9.58
CA LEU A 19 -2.31 -0.61 9.90
C LEU A 19 -2.66 -1.48 11.09
N LEU A 20 -1.63 -2.05 11.70
CA LEU A 20 -1.73 -3.08 12.73
C LEU A 20 -0.97 -2.67 14.00
N GLY A 21 -0.21 -1.57 13.94
CA GLY A 21 0.75 -1.13 14.95
C GLY A 21 0.22 -0.21 16.05
N VAL A 22 -1.06 -0.27 16.46
CA VAL A 22 -1.45 0.37 17.74
C VAL A 22 -1.15 -0.60 18.88
N THR A 23 0.13 -0.75 19.22
CA THR A 23 0.50 -1.48 20.44
C THR A 23 0.16 -0.61 21.63
N GLY A 24 -1.01 -0.90 22.21
CA GLY A 24 -1.39 -0.42 23.52
C GLY A 24 -0.34 -0.82 24.56
N CYS A 25 -0.06 0.10 25.48
CA CYS A 25 0.50 -0.21 26.79
C CYS A 25 -0.47 -1.14 27.53
N VAL A 26 -0.43 -2.45 27.26
CA VAL A 26 -1.27 -3.41 27.96
C VAL A 26 -0.56 -3.90 29.21
N LYS A 27 -1.20 -3.56 30.33
CA LYS A 27 -0.96 -4.05 31.67
C LYS A 27 -1.42 -5.51 31.73
N ASP A 28 -0.50 -6.37 32.12
CA ASP A 28 -0.60 -7.83 32.24
C ASP A 28 -1.67 -8.24 33.28
N GLU A 29 -2.81 -8.79 32.84
CA GLU A 29 -3.73 -9.57 33.69
C GLU A 29 -4.18 -10.83 32.92
N GLY A 30 -3.85 -11.99 33.49
CA GLY A 30 -3.87 -13.30 32.83
C GLY A 30 -5.25 -13.94 32.60
N PRO A 31 -5.28 -15.10 31.93
CA PRO A 31 -6.48 -15.65 31.31
C PRO A 31 -7.25 -16.63 32.22
N ASN A 32 -8.55 -16.74 31.97
CA ASN A 32 -9.42 -17.80 32.47
C ASN A 32 -10.19 -18.38 31.28
N PRO A 33 -10.06 -19.68 30.94
CA PRO A 33 -10.83 -20.29 29.86
C PRO A 33 -12.08 -20.97 30.39
N SER A 34 -13.18 -20.82 29.65
CA SER A 34 -14.36 -21.67 29.79
C SER A 34 -14.72 -22.23 28.42
N GLU A 35 -14.58 -23.53 28.29
CA GLU A 35 -15.19 -24.36 27.25
C GLU A 35 -16.72 -24.22 27.29
N GLU A 36 -17.39 -24.16 26.14
CA GLU A 36 -18.63 -24.91 25.98
C GLU A 36 -18.91 -25.31 24.52
N GLU A 37 -19.15 -26.60 24.42
CA GLU A 37 -19.52 -27.48 23.32
C GLU A 37 -20.89 -27.14 22.70
N ARG A 38 -21.07 -27.38 21.39
CA ARG A 38 -22.25 -28.10 20.85
C ARG A 38 -22.15 -28.42 19.36
N ALA A 39 -22.62 -29.62 19.06
CA ALA A 39 -22.56 -30.33 17.79
C ALA A 39 -23.89 -30.30 17.00
N SER A 40 -23.82 -30.89 15.79
CA SER A 40 -24.91 -31.51 14.99
C SER A 40 -25.68 -30.53 14.06
N THR A 41 -25.97 -30.81 12.78
CA THR A 41 -26.51 -32.05 12.17
C THR A 41 -26.37 -32.02 10.63
N ALA A 42 -26.31 -33.20 10.00
CA ALA A 42 -26.20 -33.46 8.55
C ALA A 42 -27.51 -33.33 7.75
N ALA A 43 -27.41 -33.13 6.41
CA ALA A 43 -28.16 -33.85 5.36
C ALA A 43 -27.76 -33.44 3.91
N SER A 44 -27.66 -34.43 3.01
CA SER A 44 -27.60 -34.39 1.53
C SER A 44 -28.81 -35.19 0.98
N PRO A 45 -29.05 -35.43 -0.32
CA PRO A 45 -28.85 -34.69 -1.60
C PRO A 45 -30.14 -34.70 -2.50
N SER A 46 -30.13 -34.04 -3.68
CA SER A 46 -30.88 -34.40 -4.94
C SER A 46 -30.71 -33.26 -5.97
N ALA A 47 -30.14 -33.44 -7.17
CA ALA A 47 -30.51 -34.23 -8.36
C ALA A 47 -31.09 -33.35 -9.50
N GLY A 48 -30.26 -33.10 -10.51
CA GLY A 48 -30.57 -33.27 -11.94
C GLY A 48 -31.38 -32.20 -12.70
N ALA A 49 -30.74 -31.54 -13.67
CA ALA A 49 -31.22 -31.40 -15.07
C ALA A 49 -30.20 -30.69 -15.98
N THR A 50 -29.89 -31.28 -17.13
CA THR A 50 -29.25 -30.70 -18.34
C THR A 50 -29.59 -31.65 -19.51
N PRO A 51 -29.62 -31.28 -20.82
CA PRO A 51 -29.40 -30.00 -21.51
C PRO A 51 -30.56 -29.54 -22.43
N GLY A 52 -30.65 -28.23 -22.67
CA GLY A 52 -31.34 -27.65 -23.84
C GLY A 52 -30.31 -27.10 -24.83
N ALA A 53 -30.33 -27.60 -26.06
CA ALA A 53 -29.47 -27.17 -27.16
C ALA A 53 -30.07 -25.98 -27.92
N GLY A 54 -29.21 -25.11 -28.46
CA GLY A 54 -29.48 -24.43 -29.72
C GLY A 54 -29.52 -22.90 -29.68
N GLY A 55 -28.35 -22.28 -29.58
CA GLY A 55 -28.11 -20.88 -29.95
C GLY A 55 -26.67 -20.55 -29.68
N ALA A 56 -25.84 -20.44 -30.72
CA ALA A 56 -24.49 -19.90 -30.54
C ALA A 56 -24.64 -18.44 -30.08
N PRO A 57 -24.19 -18.08 -28.86
CA PRO A 57 -24.28 -16.71 -28.40
C PRO A 57 -23.41 -15.84 -29.32
N GLN A 58 -24.03 -14.86 -29.97
CA GLN A 58 -23.26 -13.73 -30.48
C GLN A 58 -22.68 -13.02 -29.27
N ALA A 59 -21.37 -12.81 -29.28
CA ALA A 59 -20.67 -12.07 -28.24
C ALA A 59 -21.34 -10.70 -28.08
N VAL A 60 -21.89 -10.46 -26.91
CA VAL A 60 -22.38 -9.14 -26.49
C VAL A 60 -21.15 -8.39 -26.00
N GLU A 61 -20.86 -7.28 -26.67
CA GLU A 61 -19.80 -6.34 -26.28
C GLU A 61 -20.08 -5.86 -24.85
N GLY A 62 -19.25 -6.30 -23.88
CA GLY A 62 -19.40 -5.97 -22.46
C GLY A 62 -19.40 -7.15 -21.47
N ASP A 63 -19.17 -8.40 -21.89
CA ASP A 63 -18.97 -9.52 -20.96
C ASP A 63 -17.61 -9.38 -20.23
N PRO A 64 -17.59 -9.20 -18.89
CA PRO A 64 -16.37 -9.01 -18.11
C PRO A 64 -15.44 -10.22 -18.08
N ASP A 65 -15.86 -11.37 -18.62
CA ASP A 65 -15.04 -12.56 -18.77
C ASP A 65 -14.47 -12.74 -20.20
N THR A 66 -14.70 -11.77 -21.09
CA THR A 66 -14.13 -11.82 -22.45
C THR A 66 -12.62 -11.51 -22.40
N PRO A 67 -11.75 -12.45 -22.84
CA PRO A 67 -10.31 -12.20 -22.92
C PRO A 67 -10.04 -11.16 -24.01
N MET A 68 -9.55 -9.99 -23.61
CA MET A 68 -9.08 -8.98 -24.56
C MET A 68 -7.65 -9.32 -25.04
N PRO A 69 -7.33 -9.10 -26.33
CA PRO A 69 -5.97 -9.21 -26.81
C PRO A 69 -5.13 -8.04 -26.26
N VAL A 70 -4.20 -8.36 -25.36
CA VAL A 70 -3.25 -7.41 -24.76
C VAL A 70 -2.22 -6.95 -25.82
N PRO A 71 -1.99 -5.65 -26.03
CA PRO A 71 -0.95 -5.15 -26.92
C PRO A 71 0.44 -5.31 -26.31
N GLY A 72 1.33 -6.06 -26.97
CA GLY A 72 2.70 -6.30 -26.48
C GLY A 72 2.73 -7.34 -25.37
N SER A 73 3.78 -8.17 -25.35
CA SER A 73 3.93 -9.28 -24.39
C SER A 73 3.67 -8.81 -22.96
N SER A 74 2.63 -9.35 -22.33
CA SER A 74 2.33 -9.14 -20.92
C SER A 74 3.59 -9.41 -20.09
N PRO A 75 3.85 -8.63 -19.03
CA PRO A 75 5.02 -8.85 -18.18
C PRO A 75 4.99 -10.30 -17.66
N GLU A 76 6.09 -11.03 -17.89
CA GLU A 76 6.23 -12.42 -17.47
C GLU A 76 6.83 -12.53 -16.07
N ALA A 77 7.56 -11.49 -15.63
CA ALA A 77 8.17 -11.39 -14.31
C ALA A 77 7.62 -10.18 -13.53
N PRO A 78 7.58 -10.25 -12.18
CA PRO A 78 7.13 -9.13 -11.36
C PRO A 78 7.93 -7.84 -11.58
N ALA A 79 9.25 -7.95 -11.76
CA ALA A 79 10.11 -6.80 -12.03
C ALA A 79 9.75 -6.08 -13.33
N ASP A 80 9.37 -6.82 -14.38
CA ASP A 80 8.96 -6.24 -15.67
C ASP A 80 7.64 -5.46 -15.53
N LEU A 81 6.70 -5.97 -14.74
CA LEU A 81 5.44 -5.27 -14.45
C LEU A 81 5.72 -3.96 -13.71
N VAL A 82 6.60 -3.99 -12.71
CA VAL A 82 6.98 -2.81 -11.93
C VAL A 82 7.66 -1.76 -12.82
N ASP A 83 8.60 -2.17 -13.66
CA ASP A 83 9.26 -1.26 -14.61
C ASP A 83 8.25 -0.61 -15.57
N ALA A 84 7.24 -1.37 -16.04
CA ALA A 84 6.18 -0.85 -16.90
C ALA A 84 5.29 0.18 -16.17
N ILE A 85 4.89 -0.11 -14.93
CA ILE A 85 4.10 0.80 -14.08
C ILE A 85 4.86 2.11 -13.83
N GLU A 86 6.13 2.01 -13.43
CA GLU A 86 6.97 3.20 -13.17
C GLU A 86 7.11 4.07 -14.42
N GLN A 87 7.35 3.46 -15.58
CA GLN A 87 7.45 4.18 -16.84
C GLN A 87 6.12 4.87 -17.22
N ALA A 88 4.99 4.19 -17.03
CA ALA A 88 3.67 4.75 -17.28
C ALA A 88 3.37 5.94 -16.35
N ALA A 89 3.62 5.79 -15.05
CA ALA A 89 3.42 6.82 -14.05
C ALA A 89 4.28 8.08 -14.34
N LEU A 90 5.55 7.90 -14.70
CA LEU A 90 6.44 9.00 -15.10
C LEU A 90 5.97 9.71 -16.38
N THR A 91 5.27 9.01 -17.27
CA THR A 91 4.72 9.59 -18.50
C THR A 91 3.49 10.46 -18.21
N ARG A 92 2.64 10.05 -17.25
CA ARG A 92 1.43 10.81 -16.87
C ARG A 92 1.66 11.85 -15.80
N VAL A 93 2.79 11.79 -15.10
CA VAL A 93 3.32 12.79 -14.14
C VAL A 93 2.50 12.92 -12.87
N THR A 94 1.17 12.80 -12.88
CA THR A 94 0.35 13.01 -11.68
C THR A 94 -0.79 12.01 -11.57
N THR A 95 -1.24 11.76 -10.34
CA THR A 95 -2.45 10.99 -10.04
C THR A 95 -3.04 11.42 -8.69
N ARG A 96 -4.33 11.20 -8.50
CA ARG A 96 -4.95 11.13 -7.18
C ARG A 96 -4.97 9.70 -6.68
N PHE A 97 -5.14 9.55 -5.37
CA PHE A 97 -5.35 8.24 -4.77
C PHE A 97 -6.33 8.29 -3.59
N GLU A 98 -6.99 7.16 -3.35
CA GLU A 98 -7.69 6.86 -2.11
C GLU A 98 -7.23 5.49 -1.60
N ALA A 99 -6.94 5.39 -0.31
CA ALA A 99 -6.60 4.13 0.35
C ALA A 99 -7.56 3.88 1.51
N THR A 100 -7.91 2.62 1.70
CA THR A 100 -8.57 2.14 2.91
C THR A 100 -7.85 0.94 3.42
N ALA A 101 -7.90 0.76 4.72
CA ALA A 101 -7.33 -0.43 5.31
C ALA A 101 -8.11 -0.91 6.51
N THR A 102 -8.12 -2.22 6.64
CA THR A 102 -8.94 -2.94 7.62
C THR A 102 -8.11 -4.01 8.31
N LEU A 103 -8.49 -4.32 9.55
CA LEU A 103 -8.00 -5.47 10.30
C LEU A 103 -9.21 -6.21 10.84
N ASN A 104 -9.33 -7.50 10.55
CA ASN A 104 -10.53 -8.30 10.84
C ASN A 104 -11.81 -7.70 10.27
N GLY A 105 -11.71 -7.08 9.08
CA GLY A 105 -12.83 -6.37 8.45
C GLY A 105 -13.25 -5.08 9.15
N ILE A 106 -12.56 -4.65 10.21
CA ILE A 106 -12.79 -3.38 10.89
C ILE A 106 -11.91 -2.32 10.23
N PRO A 107 -12.48 -1.22 9.69
CA PRO A 107 -11.69 -0.10 9.17
C PRO A 107 -10.74 0.47 10.23
N ARG A 108 -9.46 0.60 9.88
CA ARG A 108 -8.40 1.13 10.74
C ARG A 108 -7.83 2.44 10.22
N ALA A 109 -7.80 2.63 8.91
CA ALA A 109 -7.44 3.92 8.35
C ALA A 109 -8.08 4.16 6.98
N ARG A 110 -8.14 5.44 6.64
CA ARG A 110 -8.42 5.96 5.30
C ARG A 110 -7.35 6.99 4.97
N ALA A 111 -6.82 6.94 3.76
CA ALA A 111 -5.93 7.98 3.26
C ALA A 111 -6.45 8.50 1.92
N SER A 112 -6.18 9.75 1.61
CA SER A 112 -6.44 10.32 0.30
C SER A 112 -5.40 11.37 -0.02
N GLY A 113 -5.13 11.59 -1.31
CA GLY A 113 -4.10 12.53 -1.69
C GLY A 113 -3.80 12.55 -3.18
N GLY A 114 -2.59 12.99 -3.50
CA GLY A 114 -2.10 12.98 -4.87
C GLY A 114 -0.58 12.96 -4.94
N TYR A 115 -0.10 12.47 -6.08
CA TYR A 115 1.31 12.38 -6.41
C TYR A 115 1.64 13.24 -7.62
N ALA A 116 2.88 13.74 -7.66
CA ALA A 116 3.56 14.25 -8.85
C ALA A 116 4.91 13.53 -9.00
N PHE A 117 4.98 12.65 -9.99
CA PHE A 117 6.16 11.89 -10.40
C PHE A 117 7.05 12.75 -11.30
N HIS A 118 8.25 13.08 -10.81
CA HIS A 118 9.22 13.85 -11.58
C HIS A 118 10.30 12.96 -12.20
N GLU A 119 10.84 12.06 -11.39
CA GLU A 119 11.90 11.11 -11.72
C GLU A 119 11.64 9.84 -10.90
N LYS A 120 12.27 8.71 -11.26
CA LYS A 120 12.10 7.42 -10.55
C LYS A 120 12.26 7.58 -9.03
N ASP A 121 13.22 8.41 -8.63
CA ASP A 121 13.59 8.61 -7.24
C ASP A 121 12.99 9.91 -6.63
N ARG A 122 12.28 10.72 -7.43
CA ARG A 122 11.73 12.01 -7.00
C ARG A 122 10.24 12.12 -7.28
N VAL A 123 9.46 12.07 -6.21
CA VAL A 123 8.00 12.21 -6.22
C VAL A 123 7.60 13.26 -5.18
N ASP A 124 6.76 14.20 -5.57
CA ASP A 124 6.08 15.09 -4.62
C ASP A 124 4.70 14.52 -4.30
N PHE A 125 4.22 14.73 -3.07
CA PHE A 125 2.92 14.24 -2.67
C PHE A 125 2.23 15.12 -1.64
N THR A 126 0.91 14.98 -1.56
CA THR A 126 0.10 15.43 -0.43
C THR A 126 -0.77 14.27 -0.01
N ALA A 127 -0.98 14.10 1.29
CA ALA A 127 -1.89 13.09 1.81
C ALA A 127 -2.56 13.55 3.10
N ASP A 128 -3.86 13.31 3.17
CA ASP A 128 -4.67 13.38 4.38
C ASP A 128 -4.92 11.94 4.84
N LEU A 129 -4.68 11.69 6.13
CA LEU A 129 -4.78 10.38 6.77
C LEU A 129 -5.75 10.47 7.94
N GLU A 130 -6.70 9.56 7.99
CA GLU A 130 -7.65 9.35 9.09
C GLU A 130 -7.41 7.94 9.63
N MET A 131 -7.27 7.80 10.94
CA MET A 131 -7.01 6.52 11.61
C MET A 131 -7.94 6.34 12.80
N SER A 132 -8.36 5.11 13.04
CA SER A 132 -9.14 4.73 14.22
C SER A 132 -8.37 3.71 15.04
N SER A 133 -8.09 4.04 16.29
CA SER A 133 -7.40 3.15 17.22
C SER A 133 -8.28 1.96 17.64
N ARG A 134 -7.68 0.99 18.32
CA ARG A 134 -8.42 -0.13 18.92
C ARG A 134 -9.36 0.30 20.04
N GLU A 135 -9.03 1.40 20.71
CA GLU A 135 -9.79 1.95 21.84
C GLU A 135 -10.95 2.85 21.36
N GLY A 136 -11.04 3.11 20.06
CA GLY A 136 -12.11 3.89 19.44
C GLY A 136 -11.81 5.40 19.32
N ASP A 137 -10.60 5.83 19.68
CA ASP A 137 -10.16 7.18 19.39
C ASP A 137 -9.82 7.33 17.90
N ASP A 138 -10.31 8.42 17.31
CA ASP A 138 -10.00 8.82 15.94
C ASP A 138 -8.90 9.89 15.92
N TYR A 139 -7.96 9.73 14.99
CA TYR A 139 -6.83 10.63 14.80
C TYR A 139 -6.70 10.98 13.32
N SER A 140 -6.24 12.21 13.04
CA SER A 140 -5.96 12.64 11.68
C SER A 140 -4.55 13.21 11.56
N ALA A 141 -3.88 12.90 10.46
CA ALA A 141 -2.60 13.46 10.11
C ALA A 141 -2.67 14.02 8.69
N ARG A 142 -1.80 14.99 8.40
CA ARG A 142 -1.64 15.49 7.03
C ARG A 142 -0.17 15.60 6.70
N SER A 143 0.20 15.22 5.50
CA SER A 143 1.57 15.33 5.02
C SER A 143 1.64 16.01 3.65
N VAL A 144 2.74 16.71 3.41
CA VAL A 144 3.07 17.31 2.12
C VAL A 144 4.58 17.15 1.92
N ALA A 145 4.99 16.58 0.79
CA ALA A 145 6.39 16.46 0.41
C ALA A 145 6.61 17.18 -0.91
N VAL A 146 7.52 18.16 -0.94
CA VAL A 146 7.88 18.92 -2.15
C VAL A 146 9.39 19.10 -2.20
N GLY A 147 10.03 18.56 -3.24
CA GLY A 147 11.48 18.57 -3.34
C GLY A 147 12.13 17.80 -2.17
N GLU A 148 13.05 18.42 -1.44
CA GLU A 148 13.72 17.80 -0.28
C GLU A 148 12.96 17.99 1.04
N ASP A 149 11.91 18.81 1.03
CA ASP A 149 11.17 19.19 2.23
C ASP A 149 9.98 18.25 2.44
N PHE A 150 9.87 17.73 3.68
CA PHE A 150 8.74 16.95 4.15
C PHE A 150 8.06 17.65 5.33
N TYR A 151 6.79 17.99 5.13
CA TYR A 151 5.93 18.62 6.13
C TYR A 151 4.92 17.61 6.67
N LEU A 152 4.78 17.55 7.99
CA LEU A 152 3.81 16.70 8.67
C LEU A 152 3.05 17.49 9.73
N ARG A 153 1.74 17.49 9.63
CA ARG A 153 0.82 17.87 10.70
C ARG A 153 0.44 16.60 11.46
N PRO A 154 1.05 16.33 12.63
CA PRO A 154 0.72 15.17 13.44
C PRO A 154 -0.70 15.29 14.02
N PRO A 155 -1.28 14.19 14.51
CA PRO A 155 -2.61 14.22 15.14
C PRO A 155 -2.65 14.95 16.48
N SER A 156 -1.49 15.14 17.12
CA SER A 156 -1.36 15.92 18.35
C SER A 156 -0.14 16.85 18.26
N THR A 157 -0.29 18.07 18.78
CA THR A 157 0.80 19.04 18.93
C THR A 157 1.47 18.96 20.31
N GLU A 158 1.20 17.92 21.10
CA GLU A 158 1.84 17.73 22.39
C GLU A 158 3.37 17.67 22.23
N GLY A 159 4.06 18.50 23.01
CA GLY A 159 5.52 18.64 22.94
C GLY A 159 6.04 19.48 21.77
N MET A 160 5.17 20.08 20.95
CA MET A 160 5.56 21.07 19.94
C MET A 160 5.62 22.48 20.54
N PRO A 161 6.47 23.38 20.00
CA PRO A 161 6.46 24.79 20.38
C PRO A 161 5.08 25.45 20.21
N GLU A 162 4.73 26.38 21.10
CA GLU A 162 3.47 27.13 21.01
C GLU A 162 3.33 27.84 19.66
N GLY A 163 2.15 27.74 19.05
CA GLY A 163 1.85 28.33 17.74
C GLY A 163 2.28 27.49 16.53
N THR A 164 2.95 26.34 16.75
CA THR A 164 3.31 25.41 15.67
C THR A 164 2.33 24.24 15.61
N SER A 165 2.01 23.82 14.38
CA SER A 165 1.12 22.69 14.09
C SER A 165 1.72 21.75 13.05
N TRP A 166 2.81 22.15 12.40
CA TRP A 166 3.53 21.38 11.40
C TRP A 166 4.96 21.11 11.85
N VAL A 167 5.50 19.98 11.44
CA VAL A 167 6.91 19.63 11.56
C VAL A 167 7.51 19.62 10.17
N LEU A 168 8.62 20.33 9.96
CA LEU A 168 9.44 20.23 8.75
C LEU A 168 10.65 19.33 9.02
N ARG A 169 10.91 18.41 8.10
CA ARG A 169 12.08 17.53 8.03
C ARG A 169 12.63 17.48 6.60
N SER A 170 13.88 17.03 6.46
CA SER A 170 14.35 16.60 5.16
C SER A 170 13.72 15.26 4.78
N ARG A 171 13.62 14.98 3.48
CA ARG A 171 13.17 13.69 2.97
C ARG A 171 14.11 12.55 3.37
N GLU A 172 15.42 12.82 3.45
CA GLU A 172 16.41 11.84 3.92
C GLU A 172 16.15 11.44 5.39
N ASP A 173 15.91 12.41 6.28
CA ASP A 173 15.57 12.15 7.68
C ASP A 173 14.28 11.34 7.84
N PHE A 174 13.43 11.33 6.81
CA PHE A 174 12.18 10.59 6.80
C PHE A 174 12.37 9.14 6.34
N GLU A 175 13.28 8.90 5.38
CA GLU A 175 13.58 7.55 4.87
C GLU A 175 14.38 6.72 5.87
N ASP A 176 15.20 7.37 6.71
CA ASP A 176 15.90 6.73 7.83
C ASP A 176 15.73 7.55 9.14
N PRO A 177 14.55 7.47 9.80
CA PRO A 177 14.27 8.30 10.94
C PRO A 177 15.25 8.03 12.10
N PRO A 178 15.90 9.07 12.66
CA PRO A 178 16.87 8.91 13.74
C PRO A 178 16.21 8.50 15.07
N GLU A 179 14.88 8.65 15.19
CA GLU A 179 14.11 8.27 16.38
C GLU A 179 12.93 7.35 16.00
N PRO A 180 12.72 6.23 16.71
CA PRO A 180 11.64 5.28 16.46
C PRO A 180 10.32 5.75 17.09
N ARG A 181 9.84 6.95 16.76
CA ARG A 181 8.48 7.33 17.15
C ARG A 181 7.50 6.62 16.23
N ALA A 182 6.84 5.58 16.75
CA ALA A 182 5.92 4.69 16.03
C ALA A 182 4.94 5.46 15.13
N LEU A 183 4.25 6.47 15.69
CA LEU A 183 3.25 7.27 14.98
C LEU A 183 3.79 8.02 13.75
N TYR A 184 5.03 8.53 13.83
CA TYR A 184 5.67 9.18 12.68
C TYR A 184 5.98 8.12 11.64
N ALA A 185 6.74 7.08 12.01
CA ALA A 185 7.09 6.00 11.10
C ALA A 185 5.87 5.37 10.40
N GLU A 186 4.73 5.22 11.09
CA GLU A 186 3.48 4.71 10.52
C GLU A 186 2.90 5.65 9.44
N THR A 187 2.70 6.93 9.75
CA THR A 187 2.17 7.91 8.78
C THR A 187 3.07 8.00 7.54
N ILE A 188 4.38 8.03 7.79
CA ILE A 188 5.47 8.08 6.80
C ILE A 188 5.39 6.88 5.85
N ARG A 189 5.27 5.67 6.38
CA ARG A 189 5.17 4.42 5.61
C ARG A 189 3.86 4.32 4.83
N ALA A 190 2.74 4.81 5.39
CA ALA A 190 1.42 4.71 4.77
C ALA A 190 1.36 5.39 3.41
N ILE A 191 2.06 6.52 3.33
CA ILE A 191 2.00 7.44 2.20
C ILE A 191 3.13 7.15 1.21
N SER A 192 4.25 6.57 1.67
CA SER A 192 5.38 6.21 0.81
C SER A 192 5.15 4.91 0.01
N GLY A 193 4.22 4.06 0.46
CA GLY A 193 4.00 2.73 -0.11
C GLY A 193 3.53 2.64 -1.55
N ILE A 194 3.14 3.76 -2.11
CA ILE A 194 2.78 3.88 -3.52
C ILE A 194 4.02 4.00 -4.41
N ARG A 195 5.12 4.52 -3.87
CA ARG A 195 6.39 4.62 -4.60
C ARG A 195 7.11 3.28 -4.66
N ASP A 196 6.90 2.44 -3.65
CA ASP A 196 7.72 1.27 -3.47
C ASP A 196 7.06 -0.04 -3.91
N TRP A 197 7.15 -0.26 -5.21
CA TRP A 197 6.80 -1.50 -5.86
C TRP A 197 7.86 -2.60 -5.71
N SER A 198 8.94 -2.38 -4.95
CA SER A 198 10.04 -3.36 -4.84
C SER A 198 9.62 -4.68 -4.20
N MET A 199 8.62 -4.69 -3.31
CA MET A 199 8.06 -5.96 -2.80
C MET A 199 7.39 -6.75 -3.93
N ILE A 200 6.70 -6.08 -4.85
CA ILE A 200 6.15 -6.74 -6.04
C ILE A 200 7.29 -7.18 -6.94
N ALA A 201 8.27 -6.32 -7.23
CA ALA A 201 9.41 -6.70 -8.05
C ALA A 201 10.23 -7.88 -7.48
N ALA A 202 10.27 -8.00 -6.15
CA ALA A 202 10.92 -9.08 -5.41
C ALA A 202 10.00 -10.29 -5.13
N ALA A 203 8.73 -10.23 -5.53
CA ALA A 203 7.79 -11.33 -5.38
C ALA A 203 8.29 -12.56 -6.14
N SER A 204 7.90 -13.73 -5.65
CA SER A 204 8.34 -15.00 -6.22
C SER A 204 7.60 -15.37 -7.51
N ASP A 205 6.39 -14.82 -7.67
CA ASP A 205 5.47 -15.14 -8.75
C ASP A 205 4.73 -13.90 -9.28
N LEU A 206 4.27 -14.01 -10.52
CA LEU A 206 3.33 -13.08 -11.13
C LEU A 206 2.27 -13.89 -11.87
N VAL A 207 1.04 -13.88 -11.36
CA VAL A 207 -0.07 -14.64 -11.96
C VAL A 207 -1.21 -13.68 -12.35
N PRO A 208 -1.93 -13.92 -13.45
CA PRO A 208 -3.07 -13.10 -13.79
C PRO A 208 -4.14 -13.14 -12.70
N ALA A 209 -4.59 -11.96 -12.26
CA ALA A 209 -5.78 -11.78 -11.45
C ALA A 209 -6.90 -11.22 -12.33
N GLY A 210 -8.14 -11.64 -12.12
CA GLY A 210 -9.28 -11.20 -12.94
C GLY A 210 -9.37 -9.67 -13.10
N ALA A 211 -10.12 -9.22 -14.10
CA ALA A 211 -10.26 -7.79 -14.37
C ALA A 211 -11.01 -7.05 -13.25
N ARG A 212 -10.68 -5.78 -13.03
CA ARG A 212 -11.40 -4.86 -12.13
C ARG A 212 -11.68 -3.56 -12.89
N THR A 213 -12.89 -3.02 -12.76
CA THR A 213 -13.21 -1.69 -13.29
C THR A 213 -13.12 -0.66 -12.18
N VAL A 214 -12.34 0.40 -12.38
CA VAL A 214 -12.22 1.56 -11.48
C VAL A 214 -12.63 2.79 -12.27
N ASP A 215 -13.64 3.53 -11.79
CA ASP A 215 -14.17 4.73 -12.45
C ASP A 215 -14.45 4.59 -13.96
N GLY A 216 -14.97 3.42 -14.35
CA GLY A 216 -15.30 3.10 -15.74
C GLY A 216 -14.11 2.66 -16.60
N VAL A 217 -12.89 2.68 -16.07
CA VAL A 217 -11.69 2.16 -16.73
C VAL A 217 -11.50 0.70 -16.31
N ARG A 218 -11.45 -0.20 -17.28
CA ARG A 218 -11.22 -1.62 -17.05
C ARG A 218 -9.71 -1.88 -16.95
N GLY A 219 -9.30 -2.52 -15.86
CA GLY A 219 -7.92 -2.94 -15.64
C GLY A 219 -7.74 -4.45 -15.71
N SER A 220 -6.57 -4.87 -16.18
CA SER A 220 -6.07 -6.24 -16.09
C SER A 220 -5.35 -6.44 -14.75
N GLY A 221 -5.65 -7.53 -14.04
CA GLY A 221 -5.11 -7.79 -12.72
C GLY A 221 -3.85 -8.67 -12.77
N HIS A 222 -2.93 -8.41 -11.86
CA HIS A 222 -1.72 -9.19 -11.63
C HIS A 222 -1.56 -9.44 -10.14
N HIS A 223 -1.50 -10.71 -9.75
CA HIS A 223 -1.29 -11.14 -8.38
C HIS A 223 0.15 -11.61 -8.18
N ALA A 224 0.71 -11.32 -7.01
CA ALA A 224 2.07 -11.67 -6.63
C ALA A 224 2.15 -11.91 -5.12
N THR A 225 2.98 -12.87 -4.71
CA THR A 225 3.22 -13.25 -3.31
C THR A 225 4.65 -12.95 -2.90
N PHE A 226 4.80 -12.45 -1.68
CA PHE A 226 6.08 -12.04 -1.10
C PHE A 226 6.24 -12.67 0.29
N ASP A 227 7.24 -13.52 0.44
CA ASP A 227 7.63 -14.09 1.73
C ASP A 227 8.44 -13.07 2.54
N VAL A 228 7.99 -12.78 3.77
CA VAL A 228 8.59 -11.75 4.62
C VAL A 228 10.01 -12.10 5.02
N LEU A 229 10.31 -13.37 5.32
CA LEU A 229 11.64 -13.82 5.75
C LEU A 229 12.63 -13.80 4.59
N ASP A 230 12.22 -14.22 3.40
CA ASP A 230 13.03 -14.10 2.19
C ASP A 230 13.28 -12.63 1.85
N GLY A 231 12.27 -11.78 2.00
CA GLY A 231 12.38 -10.34 1.88
C GLY A 231 13.45 -9.76 2.81
N MET A 232 13.39 -10.15 4.08
CA MET A 232 14.39 -9.76 5.08
C MET A 232 15.78 -10.19 4.63
N ALA A 233 15.97 -11.45 4.23
CA ALA A 233 17.27 -11.96 3.78
C ALA A 233 17.87 -11.19 2.59
N ASN A 234 17.02 -10.58 1.75
CA ASN A 234 17.43 -9.86 0.55
C ASN A 234 17.68 -8.36 0.77
N VAL A 235 17.11 -7.74 1.80
CA VAL A 235 17.42 -6.36 2.16
C VAL A 235 18.64 -6.32 3.09
N SER A 236 19.45 -5.27 3.01
CA SER A 236 20.52 -5.09 4.01
C SER A 236 19.87 -5.02 5.38
N GLY A 237 20.40 -5.71 6.40
CA GLY A 237 19.82 -5.79 7.76
C GLY A 237 19.75 -4.48 8.56
N LYS A 238 19.59 -3.35 7.88
CA LYS A 238 19.53 -1.97 8.35
C LYS A 238 18.65 -1.14 7.39
N GLY A 239 18.13 -0.02 7.88
CA GLY A 239 17.30 0.92 7.11
C GLY A 239 15.79 0.67 7.24
N GLY A 240 15.00 1.52 6.60
CA GLY A 240 13.54 1.49 6.70
C GLY A 240 12.90 0.16 6.26
N ALA A 241 13.39 -0.42 5.16
CA ALA A 241 12.87 -1.62 4.54
C ALA A 241 12.96 -2.83 5.47
N TRP A 242 14.16 -3.07 6.01
CA TRP A 242 14.38 -4.15 6.97
C TRP A 242 13.52 -3.95 8.22
N ARG A 243 13.39 -2.72 8.72
CA ARG A 243 12.56 -2.43 9.90
C ARG A 243 11.08 -2.74 9.67
N VAL A 244 10.55 -2.43 8.48
CA VAL A 244 9.16 -2.73 8.08
C VAL A 244 8.92 -4.23 8.06
N LEU A 245 9.83 -4.98 7.41
CA LEU A 245 9.73 -6.44 7.34
C LEU A 245 9.88 -7.09 8.71
N GLN A 246 10.78 -6.58 9.54
CA GLN A 246 10.93 -6.99 10.94
C GLN A 246 9.65 -6.74 11.74
N ASP A 247 9.02 -5.57 11.58
CA ASP A 247 7.77 -5.22 12.27
C ASP A 247 6.63 -6.15 11.83
N LEU A 248 6.55 -6.51 10.55
CA LEU A 248 5.55 -7.45 10.02
C LEU A 248 5.77 -8.87 10.55
N HIS A 249 7.01 -9.34 10.51
CA HIS A 249 7.36 -10.64 11.05
C HIS A 249 7.06 -10.74 12.55
N ALA A 250 7.32 -9.66 13.31
CA ALA A 250 6.98 -9.58 14.73
C ALA A 250 5.46 -9.60 15.01
N GLN A 251 4.62 -9.31 14.00
CA GLN A 251 3.16 -9.41 14.07
C GLN A 251 2.64 -10.74 13.53
N GLY A 252 3.53 -11.71 13.30
CA GLY A 252 3.20 -13.03 12.76
C GLY A 252 2.87 -13.05 11.27
N VAL A 253 3.19 -11.98 10.53
CA VAL A 253 3.03 -11.98 9.08
C VAL A 253 4.15 -12.80 8.45
N GLU A 254 3.79 -13.91 7.81
CA GLU A 254 4.71 -14.78 7.07
C GLU A 254 4.75 -14.41 5.58
N GLU A 255 3.59 -14.13 4.99
CA GLU A 255 3.42 -13.85 3.57
C GLU A 255 2.57 -12.59 3.35
N ILE A 256 2.92 -11.82 2.32
CA ILE A 256 2.14 -10.68 1.84
C ILE A 256 1.68 -10.98 0.41
N SER A 257 0.39 -10.85 0.16
CA SER A 257 -0.22 -11.00 -1.15
C SER A 257 -0.55 -9.63 -1.74
N PHE A 258 -0.11 -9.38 -2.97
CA PHE A 258 -0.39 -8.17 -3.73
C PHE A 258 -1.28 -8.50 -4.93
N THR A 259 -2.23 -7.63 -5.25
CA THR A 259 -2.93 -7.66 -6.53
C THR A 259 -2.96 -6.25 -7.11
N VAL A 260 -2.36 -6.04 -8.27
CA VAL A 260 -2.35 -4.75 -8.95
C VAL A 260 -3.22 -4.84 -10.18
N TRP A 261 -4.12 -3.88 -10.37
CA TRP A 261 -4.85 -3.71 -11.61
C TRP A 261 -4.29 -2.54 -12.37
N VAL A 262 -3.94 -2.76 -13.63
CA VAL A 262 -3.39 -1.75 -14.54
C VAL A 262 -4.26 -1.63 -15.80
N ASP A 263 -4.33 -0.43 -16.37
CA ASP A 263 -4.99 -0.22 -17.66
C ASP A 263 -4.12 -0.67 -18.86
N ASP A 264 -4.59 -0.42 -20.07
CA ASP A 264 -3.89 -0.79 -21.32
C ASP A 264 -2.56 -0.02 -21.51
N GLU A 265 -2.30 1.04 -20.74
CA GLU A 265 -1.07 1.82 -20.73
C GLU A 265 -0.18 1.50 -19.52
N TYR A 266 -0.51 0.46 -18.75
CA TYR A 266 0.14 0.07 -17.49
C TYR A 266 0.03 1.12 -16.36
N LEU A 267 -0.92 2.05 -16.44
CA LEU A 267 -1.20 2.93 -15.31
C LEU A 267 -1.93 2.12 -14.22
N PRO A 268 -1.44 2.15 -12.97
CA PRO A 268 -2.13 1.45 -11.91
C PRO A 268 -3.47 2.14 -11.66
N LEU A 269 -4.52 1.33 -11.61
CA LEU A 269 -5.90 1.71 -11.29
C LEU A 269 -6.24 1.37 -9.84
N ALA A 270 -5.74 0.22 -9.36
CA ALA A 270 -5.92 -0.21 -7.99
C ALA A 270 -4.82 -1.17 -7.53
N VAL A 271 -4.61 -1.23 -6.22
CA VAL A 271 -3.74 -2.19 -5.53
C VAL A 271 -4.49 -2.77 -4.35
N LEU A 272 -4.50 -4.09 -4.25
CA LEU A 272 -4.91 -4.84 -3.09
C LEU A 272 -3.68 -5.37 -2.39
N VAL A 273 -3.60 -5.19 -1.08
CA VAL A 273 -2.64 -5.88 -0.23
C VAL A 273 -3.42 -6.70 0.78
N HIS A 274 -3.08 -7.98 0.88
CA HIS A 274 -3.59 -8.90 1.89
C HIS A 274 -2.42 -9.45 2.71
N MET A 275 -2.62 -9.54 4.02
CA MET A 275 -1.66 -10.12 4.95
C MET A 275 -2.40 -10.77 6.10
N ASP A 276 -1.93 -11.91 6.59
CA ASP A 276 -2.47 -12.53 7.79
C ASP A 276 -1.55 -12.21 8.98
N THR A 277 -2.15 -11.78 10.08
CA THR A 277 -1.44 -11.36 11.30
C THR A 277 -1.91 -12.20 12.48
N GLU A 278 -1.21 -12.16 13.61
CA GLU A 278 -1.69 -12.78 14.85
C GLU A 278 -3.03 -12.19 15.33
N GLU A 279 -3.30 -10.93 15.02
CA GLU A 279 -4.58 -10.30 15.33
C GLU A 279 -5.69 -10.72 14.36
N GLY A 280 -5.34 -11.28 13.19
CA GLY A 280 -6.20 -11.78 12.12
C GLY A 280 -5.96 -11.08 10.76
N PRO A 281 -6.82 -11.29 9.74
CA PRO A 281 -6.55 -10.82 8.38
C PRO A 281 -6.55 -9.29 8.27
N GLY A 282 -5.46 -8.77 7.71
CA GLY A 282 -5.24 -7.37 7.35
C GLY A 282 -5.42 -7.14 5.85
N HIS A 283 -5.97 -5.99 5.49
CA HIS A 283 -6.25 -5.64 4.11
C HIS A 283 -5.99 -4.16 3.84
N VAL A 284 -5.42 -3.85 2.68
CA VAL A 284 -5.29 -2.50 2.14
C VAL A 284 -5.86 -2.49 0.73
N ASP A 285 -6.85 -1.63 0.45
CA ASP A 285 -7.36 -1.36 -0.89
C ASP A 285 -7.02 0.07 -1.25
N LEU A 286 -6.26 0.23 -2.33
CA LEU A 286 -5.78 1.49 -2.85
C LEU A 286 -6.31 1.67 -4.26
N THR A 287 -6.85 2.84 -4.58
CA THR A 287 -7.29 3.20 -5.93
C THR A 287 -6.57 4.45 -6.41
N PHE A 288 -6.36 4.51 -7.72
CA PHE A 288 -5.72 5.63 -8.41
C PHE A 288 -6.68 6.19 -9.44
N THR A 289 -6.76 7.52 -9.48
CA THR A 289 -7.71 8.23 -10.34
C THR A 289 -7.07 9.51 -10.87
N ASP A 290 -7.71 10.12 -11.87
CA ASP A 290 -7.34 11.46 -12.36
C ASP A 290 -5.87 11.57 -12.82
N TRP A 291 -5.35 10.53 -13.50
CA TRP A 291 -4.02 10.53 -14.10
C TRP A 291 -3.82 11.72 -15.06
N GLY A 292 -2.72 12.45 -14.89
CA GLY A 292 -2.37 13.62 -15.71
C GLY A 292 -3.10 14.93 -15.35
N THR A 293 -3.89 14.94 -14.28
CA THR A 293 -4.54 16.17 -13.79
C THR A 293 -3.61 16.99 -12.88
N THR A 294 -3.86 18.30 -12.75
CA THR A 294 -3.06 19.14 -11.84
C THR A 294 -3.36 18.81 -10.38
N ILE A 295 -2.31 18.51 -9.60
CA ILE A 295 -2.37 18.30 -8.15
C ILE A 295 -1.76 19.51 -7.45
N GLU A 296 -2.42 20.00 -6.41
CA GLU A 296 -1.92 21.07 -5.55
C GLU A 296 -1.22 20.50 -4.32
N PHE A 297 -0.08 21.09 -3.96
CA PHE A 297 0.71 20.74 -2.77
C PHE A 297 0.74 21.94 -1.83
N PRO A 298 -0.32 22.17 -1.04
CA PRO A 298 -0.42 23.36 -0.20
C PRO A 298 0.59 23.31 0.94
N LEU A 299 1.67 24.07 0.81
CA LEU A 299 2.69 24.20 1.85
C LEU A 299 2.12 24.92 3.08
N PRO A 300 2.48 24.50 4.30
CA PRO A 300 2.00 25.15 5.51
C PRO A 300 2.57 26.58 5.67
N PRO A 301 1.83 27.49 6.36
CA PRO A 301 2.36 28.80 6.68
C PRO A 301 3.63 28.69 7.52
N ARG A 302 4.68 29.45 7.16
CA ARG A 302 6.00 29.37 7.83
C ARG A 302 5.93 29.56 9.35
N ALA A 303 4.99 30.36 9.85
CA ALA A 303 4.82 30.60 11.28
C ALA A 303 4.30 29.37 12.05
N GLU A 304 3.64 28.43 11.36
CA GLU A 304 3.09 27.20 11.95
C GLU A 304 4.08 26.02 11.89
N VAL A 305 5.23 26.20 11.24
CA VAL A 305 6.20 25.14 10.98
C VAL A 305 7.29 25.13 12.05
N TRP A 306 7.35 24.04 12.80
CA TRP A 306 8.49 23.72 13.64
C TRP A 306 9.60 23.08 12.79
N GLN A 307 10.70 23.80 12.62
CA GLN A 307 11.94 23.27 12.07
C GLN A 307 12.67 22.53 13.19
N ARG A 308 12.48 21.22 13.23
CA ARG A 308 13.24 20.39 14.16
C ARG A 308 14.57 20.08 13.46
N SER A 309 15.66 20.53 14.07
CA SER A 309 17.02 20.17 13.67
C SER A 309 17.34 18.71 14.01
#